data_AF-A0A1H1L9K1-F1
#
_entry.id   AF-A0A1H1L9K1-F1
#
_cell.length_a   1.000
_cell.length_b   1.000
_cell.length_c   1.000
_cell.angle_alpha   90.00
_cell.angle_beta   90.00
_cell.angle_gamma   90.00
#
_symmetry.space_group_name_H-M   'P 1'
#
loop_
_entity.id
_entity.type
_entity.pdbx_description
1 polymer ?
#
loop_
_entity_poly.entity_id
_entity_poly.type
_entity_poly.pdbx_seq_one_letter_code
_entity_poly.pdbx_strand_id
1 'polypeptide(L)'
;MLVATHAFAASVAVGLGAVQLFRPTKGDRVHRVAGRVWVLLMLHVAVTSFWIRDLRPGQLSWLHVLSVVTLVTVTLGLTSAWRGRIEAHRRQMRGSWLGLVGAGIGASAVPDRLLPQLVVTRPLGALAALLAVVVGTVLVLLLARVLPEPRPGRRRPAPRSSGA
;
A
#
# COMPACT_ATOMS: atom_id res chain seq x y z
N MET A 1 -7.28 -4.22 -18.57
CA MET A 1 -5.96 -3.92 -17.95
C MET A 1 -6.05 -3.36 -16.54
N LEU A 2 -6.97 -2.41 -16.26
CA LEU A 2 -7.16 -1.82 -14.92
C LEU A 2 -7.29 -2.84 -13.77
N VAL A 3 -8.16 -3.85 -13.91
CA VAL A 3 -8.39 -4.87 -12.87
C VAL A 3 -7.12 -5.66 -12.55
N ALA A 4 -6.33 -6.01 -13.58
CA ALA A 4 -5.09 -6.76 -13.41
C ALA A 4 -4.02 -5.93 -12.67
N THR A 5 -3.85 -4.65 -13.05
CA THR A 5 -2.88 -3.76 -12.38
C THR A 5 -3.31 -3.46 -10.94
N HIS A 6 -4.61 -3.26 -10.70
CA HIS A 6 -5.17 -3.09 -9.36
C HIS A 6 -4.92 -4.32 -8.48
N ALA A 7 -5.27 -5.51 -8.98
CA ALA A 7 -5.09 -6.77 -8.26
C ALA A 7 -3.60 -7.02 -7.95
N PHE A 8 -2.71 -6.82 -8.93
CA PHE A 8 -1.28 -6.96 -8.73
C PHE A 8 -0.74 -5.98 -7.68
N ALA A 9 -1.10 -4.69 -7.79
CA ALA A 9 -0.69 -3.67 -6.82
C ALA A 9 -1.22 -3.99 -5.41
N ALA A 10 -2.46 -4.46 -5.28
CA ALA A 10 -3.04 -4.88 -4.01
C ALA A 10 -2.28 -6.05 -3.40
N SER A 11 -1.95 -7.08 -4.20
CA SER A 11 -1.19 -8.24 -3.72
C SER A 11 0.22 -7.85 -3.24
N VAL A 12 0.93 -7.00 -3.99
CA VAL A 12 2.25 -6.49 -3.57
C VAL A 12 2.13 -5.61 -2.32
N ALA A 13 1.08 -4.78 -2.21
CA ALA A 13 0.84 -3.96 -1.03
C ALA A 13 0.56 -4.79 0.23
N VAL A 14 -0.14 -5.93 0.12
CA VAL A 14 -0.34 -6.87 1.23
C VAL A 14 1.02 -7.41 1.70
N GLY A 15 1.82 -7.96 0.77
CA GLY A 15 3.13 -8.55 1.09
C GLY A 15 4.11 -7.52 1.68
N LEU A 16 4.27 -6.38 1.01
CA LEU A 16 5.16 -5.31 1.46
C LEU A 16 4.71 -4.71 2.80
N GLY A 17 3.40 -4.57 3.01
CA GLY A 17 2.82 -4.10 4.27
C GLY A 17 3.08 -5.06 5.43
N ALA A 18 2.95 -6.38 5.19
CA ALA A 18 3.27 -7.40 6.18
C ALA A 18 4.75 -7.31 6.60
N VAL A 19 5.67 -7.26 5.64
CA VAL A 19 7.11 -7.10 5.92
C VAL A 19 7.37 -5.84 6.75
N GLN A 20 6.73 -4.71 6.41
CA GLN A 20 6.91 -3.44 7.12
C GLN A 20 6.35 -3.46 8.55
N LEU A 21 5.29 -4.22 8.81
CA LEU A 21 4.67 -4.34 10.13
C LEU A 21 5.50 -5.21 11.07
N PHE A 22 5.94 -6.36 10.56
CA PHE A 22 6.58 -7.41 11.35
C PHE A 22 8.10 -7.29 11.44
N ARG A 23 8.73 -6.48 10.59
CA ARG A 23 10.17 -6.26 10.73
C ARG A 23 10.55 -5.60 12.06
N PRO A 24 11.70 -5.99 12.65
CA PRO A 24 12.13 -5.49 13.97
C PRO A 24 12.59 -4.04 13.91
N THR A 25 13.43 -3.70 12.94
CA THR A 25 13.93 -2.35 12.73
C THR A 25 12.91 -1.49 11.99
N LYS A 26 12.60 -0.31 12.52
CA LYS A 26 11.64 0.65 11.95
C LYS A 26 12.26 2.04 11.92
N GLY A 27 11.87 2.85 10.96
CA GLY A 27 12.38 4.21 10.79
C GLY A 27 13.77 4.33 10.15
N ASP A 28 14.43 3.22 9.85
CA ASP A 28 15.64 3.16 9.02
C ASP A 28 15.31 3.45 7.55
N ARG A 29 16.36 3.56 6.73
CA ARG A 29 16.24 3.89 5.30
C ARG A 29 15.34 2.90 4.55
N VAL A 30 15.53 1.60 4.79
CA VAL A 30 14.70 0.57 4.13
C VAL A 30 13.24 0.76 4.51
N HIS A 31 12.94 1.06 5.78
CA HIS A 31 11.55 1.31 6.22
C HIS A 31 10.93 2.47 5.47
N ARG A 32 11.66 3.59 5.33
CA ARG A 32 11.11 4.80 4.73
C ARG A 32 10.93 4.67 3.23
N VAL A 33 11.88 4.07 2.51
CA VAL A 33 11.74 3.83 1.06
C VAL A 33 10.62 2.83 0.78
N ALA A 34 10.64 1.67 1.43
CA ALA A 34 9.56 0.67 1.29
C ALA A 34 8.20 1.23 1.71
N GLY A 35 8.17 2.08 2.75
CA GLY A 35 6.95 2.73 3.24
C GLY A 35 6.37 3.71 2.22
N ARG A 36 7.20 4.48 1.52
CA ARG A 36 6.75 5.37 0.44
C ARG A 36 6.15 4.57 -0.72
N VAL A 37 6.83 3.50 -1.15
CA VAL A 37 6.32 2.61 -2.21
C VAL A 37 4.99 1.99 -1.78
N TRP A 38 4.89 1.50 -0.55
CA TRP A 38 3.66 0.95 0.00
C TRP A 38 2.52 1.98 -0.02
N VAL A 39 2.77 3.23 0.39
CA VAL A 39 1.77 4.31 0.31
C VAL A 39 1.32 4.55 -1.13
N LEU A 40 2.23 4.59 -2.10
CA LEU A 40 1.87 4.76 -3.51
C LEU A 40 1.00 3.61 -4.03
N LEU A 41 1.32 2.37 -3.65
CA LEU A 41 0.50 1.21 -4.00
C LEU A 41 -0.90 1.31 -3.38
N MET A 42 -1.00 1.68 -2.10
CA MET A 42 -2.29 1.86 -1.42
C MET A 42 -3.13 2.94 -2.07
N LEU A 43 -2.54 4.07 -2.47
CA LEU A 43 -3.22 5.13 -3.21
C LEU A 43 -3.67 4.62 -4.59
N HIS A 44 -2.83 3.92 -5.33
CA HIS A 44 -3.20 3.35 -6.62
C HIS A 44 -4.39 2.39 -6.50
N VAL A 45 -4.35 1.47 -5.54
CA VAL A 45 -5.43 0.51 -5.26
C VAL A 45 -6.72 1.24 -4.89
N ALA A 46 -6.67 2.16 -3.93
CA ALA A 46 -7.84 2.88 -3.47
C ALA A 46 -8.44 3.81 -4.54
N VAL A 47 -7.63 4.42 -5.41
CA VAL A 47 -8.13 5.27 -6.51
C VAL A 47 -8.72 4.43 -7.63
N THR A 48 -8.04 3.37 -8.05
CA THR A 48 -8.52 2.53 -9.17
C THR A 48 -9.77 1.74 -8.81
N SER A 49 -10.04 1.46 -7.52
CA SER A 49 -11.26 0.76 -7.09
C SER A 49 -12.55 1.50 -7.48
N PHE A 50 -12.53 2.84 -7.57
CA PHE A 50 -13.71 3.63 -7.97
C PHE A 50 -14.15 3.43 -9.42
N TRP A 51 -13.26 2.91 -10.27
CA TRP A 51 -13.55 2.54 -11.65
C TRP A 51 -13.86 1.04 -11.80
N ILE A 52 -13.60 0.22 -10.78
CA ILE A 52 -13.97 -1.20 -10.75
C ILE A 52 -15.41 -1.31 -10.22
N ARG A 53 -16.36 -0.93 -11.08
CA ARG A 53 -17.81 -0.89 -10.75
C ARG A 53 -18.55 -2.18 -11.11
N ASP A 54 -17.89 -3.11 -11.80
CA ASP A 54 -18.49 -4.31 -12.39
C ASP A 54 -19.05 -5.33 -11.39
N LEU A 55 -18.98 -5.05 -10.08
CA LEU A 55 -19.33 -6.01 -9.03
C LEU A 55 -20.77 -5.85 -8.49
N ARG A 56 -21.51 -4.83 -8.94
CA ARG A 56 -22.97 -4.64 -8.73
C ARG A 56 -23.44 -3.44 -9.58
N PRO A 57 -24.52 -3.55 -10.37
CA PRO A 57 -25.05 -2.42 -11.12
C PRO A 57 -25.52 -1.33 -10.15
N GLY A 58 -24.90 -0.14 -10.22
CA GLY A 58 -25.51 1.13 -9.78
C GLY A 58 -25.32 1.60 -8.33
N GLN A 59 -24.61 0.89 -7.44
CA GLN A 59 -24.45 1.34 -6.04
C GLN A 59 -22.99 1.35 -5.57
N LEU A 60 -22.60 2.39 -4.82
CA LEU A 60 -21.35 2.42 -4.05
C LEU A 60 -21.34 1.21 -3.10
N SER A 61 -20.56 0.19 -3.43
CA SER A 61 -20.40 -0.96 -2.55
C SER A 61 -19.61 -0.56 -1.30
N TRP A 62 -19.73 -1.34 -0.23
CA TRP A 62 -18.93 -1.14 1.00
C TRP A 62 -17.41 -1.09 0.73
N LEU A 63 -16.92 -1.68 -0.37
CA LEU A 63 -15.52 -1.60 -0.80
C LEU A 63 -15.12 -0.18 -1.25
N HIS A 64 -16.05 0.63 -1.76
CA HIS A 64 -15.80 2.04 -2.08
C HIS A 64 -15.67 2.87 -0.80
N VAL A 65 -16.54 2.61 0.19
CA VAL A 65 -16.42 3.22 1.51
C VAL A 65 -15.06 2.88 2.13
N LEU A 66 -14.65 1.62 2.04
CA LEU A 66 -13.33 1.18 2.50
C LEU A 66 -12.18 1.86 1.75
N SER A 67 -12.35 2.15 0.46
CA SER A 67 -11.38 2.89 -0.34
C SER A 67 -11.24 4.33 0.14
N VAL A 68 -12.36 5.01 0.42
CA VAL A 68 -12.35 6.36 1.03
C VAL A 68 -11.66 6.34 2.39
N VAL A 69 -12.04 5.38 3.27
CA VAL A 69 -11.41 5.20 4.58
C VAL A 69 -9.90 5.01 4.42
N THR A 70 -9.46 4.19 3.46
CA THR A 70 -8.04 3.94 3.18
C THR A 70 -7.30 5.20 2.75
N LEU A 71 -7.88 6.00 1.85
CA LEU A 71 -7.28 7.28 1.43
C LEU A 71 -7.09 8.22 2.63
N VAL A 72 -8.09 8.31 3.49
CA VAL A 72 -8.05 9.13 4.71
C VAL A 72 -6.99 8.59 5.67
N THR A 73 -7.00 7.30 6.01
CA THR A 73 -6.10 6.73 7.01
C THR A 73 -4.64 6.74 6.55
N VAL A 74 -4.37 6.50 5.27
CA VAL A 74 -3.01 6.59 4.70
C VAL A 74 -2.49 8.03 4.75
N THR A 75 -3.33 9.01 4.39
CA THR A 75 -2.98 10.43 4.46
C THR A 75 -2.74 10.90 5.90
N LEU A 76 -3.61 10.49 6.83
CA LEU A 76 -3.43 10.76 8.26
C LEU A 76 -2.18 10.07 8.82
N GLY A 77 -1.87 8.87 8.34
CA GLY A 77 -0.67 8.14 8.71
C GLY A 77 0.60 8.85 8.25
N LEU A 78 0.61 9.38 7.03
CA LEU A 78 1.74 10.14 6.48
C LEU A 78 1.96 11.47 7.23
N THR A 79 0.88 12.24 7.41
CA THR A 79 0.93 13.49 8.19
C THR A 79 1.33 13.27 9.65
N SER A 80 0.93 12.15 10.25
CA SER A 80 1.35 11.78 11.60
C SER A 80 2.85 11.47 11.67
N ALA A 81 3.41 10.78 10.67
CA ALA A 81 4.86 10.57 10.59
C ALA A 81 5.63 11.88 10.45
N TRP A 82 5.16 12.80 9.59
CA TRP A 82 5.79 14.11 9.41
C TRP A 82 5.77 14.98 10.66
N ARG A 83 4.70 14.87 11.46
CA ARG A 83 4.56 15.59 12.74
C ARG A 83 5.23 14.86 13.92
N GLY A 84 5.98 13.78 13.67
CA GLY A 84 6.62 12.99 14.73
C GLY A 84 5.65 12.19 15.62
N ARG A 85 4.36 12.11 15.27
CA ARG A 85 3.33 11.36 16.02
C ARG A 85 3.37 9.88 15.61
N ILE A 86 4.43 9.19 16.00
CA ILE A 86 4.73 7.82 15.53
C ILE A 86 3.66 6.81 15.93
N GLU A 87 3.08 6.93 17.13
CA GLU A 87 2.02 6.00 17.55
C GLU A 87 0.77 6.11 16.68
N ALA A 88 0.37 7.35 16.35
CA ALA A 88 -0.73 7.59 15.42
C ALA A 88 -0.39 7.11 14.01
N HIS A 89 0.84 7.29 13.53
CA HIS A 89 1.30 6.73 12.26
C HIS A 89 1.13 5.19 12.24
N ARG A 90 1.61 4.50 13.28
CA ARG A 90 1.57 3.03 13.38
C ARG A 90 0.15 2.50 13.36
N ARG A 91 -0.75 3.09 14.15
CA ARG A 91 -2.16 2.70 14.19
C ARG A 91 -2.82 2.86 12.81
N GLN A 92 -2.50 3.93 12.09
CA GLN A 92 -3.14 4.25 10.82
C GLN A 92 -2.63 3.35 9.70
N MET A 93 -1.33 3.03 9.68
CA MET A 93 -0.76 2.07 8.75
C MET A 93 -1.27 0.65 9.02
N ARG A 94 -1.35 0.24 10.29
CA ARG A 94 -1.96 -1.04 10.70
C ARG A 94 -3.41 -1.16 10.25
N GLY A 95 -4.23 -0.15 10.54
CA GLY A 95 -5.64 -0.12 10.16
C GLY A 95 -5.83 -0.21 8.64
N SER A 96 -5.02 0.54 7.88
CA SER A 96 -5.09 0.54 6.41
C SER A 96 -4.67 -0.83 5.83
N TRP A 97 -3.64 -1.48 6.39
CA TRP A 97 -3.23 -2.81 5.96
C TRP A 97 -4.27 -3.88 6.29
N LEU A 98 -4.87 -3.84 7.49
CA LEU A 98 -5.99 -4.73 7.86
C LEU A 98 -7.20 -4.50 6.95
N GLY A 99 -7.50 -3.24 6.63
CA GLY A 99 -8.53 -2.88 5.66
C GLY A 99 -8.27 -3.49 4.29
N LEU A 100 -7.04 -3.40 3.77
CA LEU A 100 -6.66 -4.03 2.51
C LEU A 100 -6.85 -5.55 2.52
N VAL A 101 -6.42 -6.23 3.59
CA VAL A 101 -6.60 -7.68 3.74
C VAL A 101 -8.09 -8.03 3.79
N GLY A 102 -8.89 -7.31 4.58
CA GLY A 102 -10.34 -7.48 4.65
C GLY A 102 -11.03 -7.22 3.30
N ALA A 103 -10.58 -6.23 2.54
CA ALA A 103 -11.05 -5.95 1.18
C ALA A 103 -10.80 -7.15 0.25
N GLY A 104 -9.59 -7.71 0.28
CA GLY A 104 -9.20 -8.87 -0.51
C GLY A 104 -10.02 -10.11 -0.18
N ILE A 105 -10.23 -10.37 1.12
CA ILE A 105 -11.09 -11.47 1.60
C ILE A 105 -12.53 -11.26 1.12
N GLY A 106 -13.10 -10.09 1.36
CA GLY A 106 -14.47 -9.77 0.95
C GLY A 106 -14.66 -9.77 -0.56
N ALA A 107 -13.64 -9.41 -1.33
CA ALA A 107 -13.64 -9.55 -2.78
C ALA A 107 -13.57 -11.02 -3.23
N SER A 108 -12.88 -11.89 -2.48
CA SER A 108 -12.69 -13.31 -2.83
C SER A 108 -13.81 -14.22 -2.36
N ALA A 109 -14.62 -13.79 -1.38
CA ALA A 109 -15.74 -14.54 -0.83
C ALA A 109 -16.98 -14.63 -1.76
N VAL A 110 -16.91 -14.05 -2.96
CA VAL A 110 -17.98 -14.14 -3.97
C VAL A 110 -17.65 -15.30 -4.94
N PRO A 111 -18.44 -16.39 -4.99
CA PRO A 111 -18.08 -17.64 -5.67
C PRO A 111 -17.76 -17.52 -7.17
N ASP A 112 -18.41 -16.61 -7.89
CA ASP A 112 -18.26 -16.43 -9.34
C ASP A 112 -17.01 -15.62 -9.76
N ARG A 113 -16.07 -15.35 -8.85
CA ARG A 113 -14.90 -14.51 -9.17
C ARG A 113 -13.71 -15.29 -9.72
N LEU A 114 -12.95 -14.59 -10.55
CA LEU A 114 -11.79 -15.09 -11.29
C LEU A 114 -10.69 -15.71 -10.41
N LEU A 115 -10.58 -15.38 -9.11
CA LEU A 115 -9.49 -15.88 -8.24
C LEU A 115 -9.63 -17.37 -7.86
N PRO A 116 -10.77 -17.85 -7.31
CA PRO A 116 -11.03 -19.28 -7.15
C PRO A 116 -10.88 -20.06 -8.45
N GLN A 117 -11.40 -19.52 -9.56
CA GLN A 117 -11.31 -20.20 -10.86
C GLN A 117 -9.88 -20.25 -11.39
N LEU A 118 -9.04 -19.22 -11.24
CA LEU A 118 -7.65 -19.24 -11.72
C LEU A 118 -6.82 -20.32 -11.04
N VAL A 119 -7.02 -20.52 -9.73
CA VAL A 119 -6.29 -21.53 -8.95
C VAL A 119 -6.69 -22.94 -9.37
N VAL A 120 -7.99 -23.17 -9.58
CA VAL A 120 -8.53 -24.48 -9.93
C VAL A 120 -8.33 -24.81 -11.42
N THR A 121 -8.47 -23.84 -12.32
CA THR A 121 -8.38 -24.07 -13.79
C THR A 121 -7.00 -23.82 -14.39
N ARG A 122 -6.16 -22.97 -13.78
CA ARG A 122 -4.82 -22.61 -14.29
C ARG A 122 -3.77 -22.48 -13.18
N PRO A 123 -3.36 -23.60 -12.56
CA PRO A 123 -2.44 -23.59 -11.41
C PRO A 123 -1.09 -22.93 -11.73
N LEU A 124 -0.57 -23.10 -12.95
CA LEU A 124 0.68 -22.45 -13.37
C LEU A 124 0.57 -20.91 -13.43
N GLY A 125 -0.61 -20.39 -13.84
CA GLY A 125 -0.88 -18.95 -13.83
C GLY A 125 -0.94 -18.40 -12.41
N ALA A 126 -1.54 -19.16 -11.48
CA ALA A 126 -1.58 -18.80 -10.06
C ALA A 126 -0.17 -18.80 -9.42
N LEU A 127 0.66 -19.80 -9.72
CA LEU A 127 2.05 -19.86 -9.27
C LEU A 127 2.90 -18.73 -9.84
N ALA A 128 2.75 -18.42 -11.13
CA ALA A 128 3.45 -17.29 -11.76
C ALA A 128 3.04 -15.95 -11.13
N ALA A 129 1.75 -15.76 -10.84
CA ALA A 129 1.26 -14.56 -10.15
C ALA A 129 1.82 -14.45 -8.72
N LEU A 130 1.83 -15.56 -7.96
CA LEU A 130 2.44 -15.60 -6.63
C LEU A 130 3.94 -15.27 -6.69
N LEU A 131 4.66 -15.88 -7.64
CA LEU A 131 6.07 -15.59 -7.86
C LEU A 131 6.29 -14.11 -8.21
N ALA A 132 5.48 -13.53 -9.09
CA ALA A 132 5.57 -12.12 -9.45
C ALA A 132 5.33 -11.19 -8.24
N VAL A 133 4.40 -11.54 -7.34
CA VAL A 133 4.16 -10.80 -6.10
C VAL A 133 5.35 -10.90 -5.14
N VAL A 134 5.92 -12.10 -4.99
CA VAL A 134 7.12 -12.32 -4.17
C VAL A 134 8.30 -11.56 -4.75
N VAL A 135 8.57 -11.70 -6.05
CA VAL A 135 9.65 -11.00 -6.75
C VAL A 135 9.47 -9.50 -6.67
N GLY A 136 8.26 -8.97 -6.89
CA GLY A 136 7.97 -7.53 -6.75
C GLY A 136 8.23 -7.03 -5.34
N THR A 137 7.78 -7.78 -4.32
CA THR A 137 8.03 -7.43 -2.91
C THR A 137 9.53 -7.44 -2.59
N VAL A 138 10.23 -8.50 -2.99
CA VAL A 138 11.68 -8.65 -2.77
C VAL A 138 12.45 -7.56 -3.50
N LEU A 139 12.12 -7.28 -4.76
CA LEU A 139 12.75 -6.25 -5.57
C LEU A 139 12.62 -4.88 -4.90
N VAL A 140 11.43 -4.51 -4.41
CA VAL A 140 11.24 -3.25 -3.68
C VAL A 140 12.14 -3.19 -2.44
N LEU A 141 12.26 -4.27 -1.68
CA LEU A 141 13.12 -4.32 -0.49
C LEU A 141 14.61 -4.24 -0.83
N LEU A 142 15.05 -4.92 -1.90
CA LEU A 142 16.42 -4.86 -2.39
C LEU A 142 16.76 -3.45 -2.91
N LEU A 143 15.88 -2.86 -3.73
CA LEU A 143 16.03 -1.49 -4.20
C LEU A 143 16.05 -0.49 -3.03
N ALA A 144 15.22 -0.70 -2.00
CA ALA A 144 15.23 0.15 -0.80
C ALA A 144 16.58 0.11 -0.04
N ARG A 145 17.36 -0.98 -0.16
CA ARG A 145 18.72 -1.07 0.40
C ARG A 145 19.76 -0.31 -0.43
N VAL A 146 19.53 -0.15 -1.75
CA VAL A 146 20.51 0.42 -2.69
C VAL A 146 20.20 1.88 -3.06
N LEU A 147 18.93 2.28 -3.13
CA LEU A 147 18.50 3.64 -3.49
C LEU A 147 18.76 4.67 -2.38
N PRO A 148 19.54 5.74 -2.63
CA PRO A 148 19.81 6.76 -1.63
C PRO A 148 18.52 7.48 -1.19
N GLU A 149 18.43 7.84 0.09
CA GLU A 149 17.32 8.68 0.55
C GLU A 149 17.42 10.05 -0.11
N PRO A 150 16.32 10.59 -0.66
CA PRO A 150 16.25 12.00 -1.02
C PRO A 150 16.64 12.81 0.22
N ARG A 151 17.76 13.54 0.14
CA ARG A 151 18.21 14.39 1.25
C ARG A 151 17.07 15.36 1.58
N PRO A 152 16.64 15.47 2.85
CA PRO A 152 15.73 16.54 3.24
C PRO A 152 16.34 17.85 2.76
N GLY A 153 15.59 18.61 1.95
CA GLY A 153 16.05 19.88 1.41
C GLY A 153 16.64 20.70 2.55
N ARG A 154 17.93 21.04 2.43
CA ARG A 154 18.69 21.79 3.43
C ARG A 154 17.85 23.02 3.77
N ARG A 155 17.22 23.05 4.96
CA ARG A 155 16.48 24.24 5.40
C ARG A 155 17.48 25.39 5.29
N ARG A 156 17.19 26.39 4.46
CA ARG A 156 18.01 27.60 4.38
C ARG A 156 18.15 28.13 5.80
N PRO A 157 19.38 28.38 6.30
CA PRO A 157 19.56 29.03 7.59
C PRO A 157 18.70 30.30 7.61
N ALA A 158 17.96 30.51 8.69
CA ALA A 158 17.22 31.75 8.87
C ALA A 158 18.23 32.92 8.77
N PRO A 159 17.87 34.04 8.08
CA PRO A 159 18.74 35.20 8.05
C PRO A 159 19.01 35.63 9.50
N ARG A 160 20.29 35.71 9.87
CA ARG A 160 20.70 36.26 11.15
C ARG A 160 20.24 37.71 11.18
N SER A 161 19.31 38.05 12.07
CA SER A 161 19.00 39.43 12.40
C SER A 161 20.29 40.05 12.95
N SER A 162 20.95 40.86 12.13
CA SER A 162 22.01 41.76 12.55
C SER A 162 21.33 42.81 13.42
N GLY A 163 21.62 42.80 14.71
CA GLY A 163 21.26 43.90 15.58
C GLY A 163 21.98 45.16 15.14
N ALA A 164 21.21 46.24 14.99
CA ALA A 164 21.65 47.63 15.02
C ALA A 164 20.71 48.36 15.97
#